data_AF-A0A6B3FUA4-F1
#
_entry.id   AF-A0A6B3FUA4-F1
#
_cell.length_a   1.000
_cell.length_b   1.000
_cell.length_c   1.000
_cell.angle_alpha   90.00
_cell.angle_beta   90.00
_cell.angle_gamma   90.00
#
_symmetry.space_group_name_H-M   'P 1'
#
loop_
_entity.id
_entity.type
_entity.pdbx_description
1 polymer ?
#
loop_
_entity_poly.entity_id
_entity_poly.type
_entity_poly.pdbx_seq_one_letter_code
_entity_poly.pdbx_strand_id
1 'polypeptide(L)'
;MQLSHGGESSPTGAPVARWSVEQVLALAPDAASRKAGTRLGAAGPWSGTGCDASGAVWGLCKGSGSTPYRTVVDTTGPAYACSCPSRKFPCKHALGLLLLRASDDGAFRPAEPADWAEGWLAG
;
A
#
# COMPACT_ATOMS: atom_id res chain seq x y z
N MET A 1 -8.03 50.12 -6.98
CA MET A 1 -9.00 49.01 -6.93
C MET A 1 -8.35 47.79 -7.57
N GLN A 2 -8.07 46.79 -6.74
CA GLN A 2 -7.98 45.33 -7.00
C GLN A 2 -8.36 44.90 -8.44
N LEU A 3 -7.71 43.94 -9.13
CA LEU A 3 -7.46 42.52 -8.79
C LEU A 3 -6.32 42.02 -9.72
N SER A 4 -5.18 41.51 -9.25
CA SER A 4 -4.98 40.18 -8.66
C SER A 4 -5.21 39.03 -9.66
N HIS A 5 -4.07 38.50 -10.14
CA HIS A 5 -3.81 37.17 -10.69
C HIS A 5 -4.93 36.12 -10.52
N GLY A 6 -5.51 35.63 -11.61
CA GLY A 6 -5.95 34.25 -11.73
C GLY A 6 -4.87 33.53 -12.53
N GLY A 7 -4.00 32.70 -11.96
CA GLY A 7 -4.33 31.61 -11.06
C GLY A 7 -4.68 30.38 -11.89
N GLU A 8 -3.75 29.96 -12.76
CA GLU A 8 -3.84 28.70 -13.49
C GLU A 8 -4.00 27.56 -12.48
N SER A 9 -5.23 27.07 -12.35
CA SER A 9 -5.54 25.90 -11.55
C SER A 9 -5.40 24.67 -12.44
N SER A 10 -4.25 24.01 -12.38
CA SER A 10 -4.06 22.59 -12.71
C SER A 10 -2.64 22.19 -12.32
N PRO A 11 -2.42 20.99 -11.74
CA PRO A 11 -2.94 19.75 -12.30
C PRO A 11 -4.01 19.09 -11.45
N THR A 12 -5.09 18.64 -12.11
CA THR A 12 -5.80 17.43 -11.69
C THR A 12 -4.77 16.32 -11.60
N GLY A 13 -4.31 16.00 -10.39
CA GLY A 13 -3.60 14.76 -10.13
C GLY A 13 -4.51 13.63 -10.61
N ALA A 14 -4.13 12.97 -11.70
CA ALA A 14 -4.81 11.76 -12.11
C ALA A 14 -4.82 10.81 -10.89
N PRO A 15 -5.96 10.18 -10.56
CA PRO A 15 -5.97 9.20 -9.47
C PRO A 15 -4.90 8.17 -9.78
N VAL A 16 -3.90 8.04 -8.91
CA VAL A 16 -2.82 7.07 -9.07
C VAL A 16 -3.48 5.72 -9.24
N ALA A 17 -3.24 5.12 -10.40
CA ALA A 17 -4.00 3.96 -10.83
C ALA A 17 -3.76 2.81 -9.85
N ARG A 18 -4.82 2.44 -9.12
CA ARG A 18 -4.86 1.23 -8.31
C ARG A 18 -4.47 0.04 -9.18
N TRP A 19 -3.53 -0.77 -8.71
CA TRP A 19 -3.16 -2.00 -9.41
C TRP A 19 -4.32 -3.00 -9.40
N SER A 20 -4.50 -3.69 -10.52
CA SER A 20 -5.44 -4.80 -10.62
C SER A 20 -4.95 -6.00 -9.81
N VAL A 21 -5.86 -6.88 -9.41
CA VAL A 21 -5.52 -8.15 -8.74
C VAL A 21 -4.50 -8.94 -9.57
N GLU A 22 -4.65 -8.99 -10.88
CA GLU A 22 -3.74 -9.69 -11.77
C GLU A 22 -2.32 -9.10 -11.76
N GLN A 23 -2.21 -7.77 -11.84
CA GLN A 23 -0.93 -7.06 -11.74
C GLN A 23 -0.24 -7.38 -10.41
N VAL A 24 -0.99 -7.37 -9.31
CA VAL A 24 -0.43 -7.69 -7.99
C VAL A 24 0.06 -9.14 -7.92
N LEU A 25 -0.72 -10.08 -8.44
CA LEU A 25 -0.33 -11.49 -8.43
C LEU A 25 0.91 -11.75 -9.28
N ALA A 26 1.09 -11.04 -10.40
CA ALA A 26 2.27 -11.14 -11.27
C ALA A 26 3.58 -10.78 -10.55
N LEU A 27 3.53 -9.97 -9.49
CA LEU A 27 4.71 -9.60 -8.70
C LEU A 27 5.20 -10.71 -7.76
N ALA A 28 4.38 -11.74 -7.52
CA ALA A 28 4.72 -12.76 -6.54
C ALA A 28 6.00 -13.52 -6.97
N PRO A 29 7.04 -13.60 -6.12
CA PRO A 29 8.32 -14.21 -6.49
C PRO A 29 8.22 -15.73 -6.68
N ASP A 30 7.16 -16.36 -6.18
CA ASP A 30 6.85 -17.77 -6.35
C ASP A 30 5.38 -18.06 -6.02
N ALA A 31 4.93 -19.26 -6.37
CA ALA A 31 3.55 -19.71 -6.15
C ALA A 31 3.16 -19.79 -4.66
N ALA A 32 4.10 -20.09 -3.75
CA ALA A 32 3.81 -20.15 -2.32
C ALA A 32 3.59 -18.74 -1.74
N SER A 33 4.40 -17.77 -2.17
CA SER A 33 4.23 -16.35 -1.85
C SER A 33 2.90 -15.81 -2.37
N ARG A 34 2.55 -16.16 -3.62
CA ARG A 34 1.26 -15.82 -4.24
C ARG A 34 0.09 -16.34 -3.39
N LYS A 35 0.06 -17.65 -3.12
CA LYS A 35 -0.99 -18.30 -2.34
C LYS A 35 -1.10 -17.73 -0.92
N ALA A 36 0.02 -17.45 -0.29
CA ALA A 36 0.05 -16.85 1.04
C ALA A 36 -0.43 -15.39 1.04
N GLY A 37 -0.06 -14.61 0.03
CA GLY A 37 -0.52 -13.23 -0.15
C GLY A 37 -2.02 -13.16 -0.40
N THR A 38 -2.58 -14.02 -1.26
CA THR A 38 -4.03 -14.09 -1.51
C THR A 38 -4.83 -14.31 -0.24
N ARG A 39 -4.35 -15.15 0.69
CA ARG A 39 -5.02 -15.37 1.98
C ARG A 39 -5.03 -14.13 2.88
N LEU A 40 -4.09 -13.21 2.67
CA LEU A 40 -4.02 -11.94 3.36
C LEU A 40 -4.75 -10.82 2.60
N GLY A 41 -5.27 -11.06 1.40
CA GLY A 41 -5.97 -10.05 0.59
C GLY A 41 -7.39 -9.68 1.05
N ALA A 42 -7.72 -9.92 2.33
CA ALA A 42 -9.01 -9.62 2.93
C ALA A 42 -8.81 -8.72 4.15
N ALA A 43 -9.81 -7.91 4.54
CA ALA A 43 -9.64 -6.90 5.60
C ALA A 43 -9.31 -7.48 6.99
N GLY A 44 -9.75 -8.70 7.30
CA GLY A 44 -9.63 -9.33 8.63
C GLY A 44 -8.23 -9.31 9.28
N PRO A 45 -7.14 -9.72 8.60
CA PRO A 45 -5.79 -9.66 9.14
C PRO A 45 -5.20 -8.25 9.24
N TRP A 46 -5.85 -7.21 8.72
CA TRP A 46 -5.29 -5.86 8.63
C TRP A 46 -5.94 -4.87 9.59
N SER A 47 -5.12 -3.96 10.09
CA SER A 47 -5.55 -2.76 10.80
C SER A 47 -4.62 -1.59 10.46
N GLY A 48 -5.01 -0.37 10.83
CA GLY A 48 -4.22 0.84 10.54
C GLY A 48 -3.91 1.01 9.06
N THR A 49 -4.82 0.57 8.19
CA THR A 49 -4.69 0.68 6.74
C THR A 49 -4.92 2.11 6.29
N GLY A 50 -4.08 2.58 5.38
CA GLY A 50 -4.20 3.91 4.79
C GLY A 50 -3.55 3.96 3.42
N CYS A 51 -3.94 4.97 2.66
CA CYS A 51 -3.29 5.31 1.41
C CYS A 51 -3.24 6.83 1.26
N ASP A 52 -2.25 7.33 0.53
CA ASP A 52 -2.21 8.73 0.14
C ASP A 52 -2.62 8.92 -1.33
N ALA A 53 -2.64 10.18 -1.75
CA ALA A 53 -2.92 10.55 -3.14
C ALA A 53 -1.72 10.37 -4.08
N SER A 54 -0.53 10.04 -3.55
CA SER A 54 0.71 9.87 -4.32
C SER A 54 0.93 8.42 -4.75
N GLY A 55 0.24 7.47 -4.11
CA GLY A 55 0.34 6.03 -4.43
C GLY A 55 0.97 5.20 -3.32
N ALA A 56 1.22 5.79 -2.15
CA ALA A 56 1.63 5.05 -0.98
C ALA A 56 0.45 4.32 -0.36
N VAL A 57 0.70 3.08 0.07
CA VAL A 57 -0.27 2.21 0.73
C VAL A 57 0.41 1.56 1.92
N TRP A 58 -0.22 1.60 3.09
CA TRP A 58 0.34 1.01 4.30
C TRP A 58 -0.70 0.28 5.13
N GLY A 59 -0.23 -0.60 6.01
CA GLY A 59 -1.08 -1.30 6.96
C GLY A 59 -0.30 -2.16 7.95
N LEU A 60 -1.00 -2.57 9.01
CA LEU A 60 -0.53 -3.48 10.05
C LEU A 60 -1.15 -4.85 9.81
N CYS A 61 -0.34 -5.84 9.44
CA CYS A 61 -0.81 -7.23 9.32
C CYS A 61 -0.63 -7.96 10.65
N LYS A 62 -1.70 -8.54 11.17
CA LYS A 62 -1.62 -9.47 12.31
C LYS A 62 -0.75 -10.67 11.91
N GLY A 63 0.36 -10.83 12.63
CA GLY A 63 1.30 -11.93 12.45
C GLY A 63 1.09 -13.07 13.46
N SER A 64 2.02 -14.02 13.48
CA SER A 64 2.06 -15.09 14.48
C SER A 64 2.67 -14.64 15.83
N GLY A 65 3.22 -13.43 15.90
CA GLY A 65 3.77 -12.84 17.11
C GLY A 65 2.86 -11.77 17.71
N SER A 66 3.30 -11.17 18.82
CA SER A 66 2.55 -10.14 19.55
C SER A 66 2.53 -8.77 18.83
N THR A 67 3.50 -8.52 17.96
CA THR A 67 3.62 -7.25 17.21
C THR A 67 3.16 -7.44 15.77
N PRO A 68 2.20 -6.63 15.26
CA PRO A 68 1.80 -6.65 13.86
C PRO A 68 2.96 -6.30 12.93
N TYR A 69 2.99 -6.88 11.73
CA TYR A 69 3.96 -6.52 10.70
C TYR A 69 3.55 -5.21 10.03
N ARG A 70 4.39 -4.19 10.17
CA ARG A 70 4.26 -2.93 9.44
C ARG A 70 4.62 -3.19 7.99
N THR A 71 3.71 -2.85 7.08
CA THR A 71 3.89 -3.03 5.64
C THR A 71 3.60 -1.71 4.95
N VAL A 72 4.50 -1.29 4.07
CA VAL A 72 4.38 -0.08 3.24
C VAL A 72 4.69 -0.48 1.80
N VAL A 73 3.94 0.08 0.86
CA VAL A 73 4.18 -0.07 -0.56
C VAL A 73 4.05 1.29 -1.22
N ASP A 74 5.03 1.65 -2.05
CA ASP A 74 4.90 2.71 -3.02
C ASP A 74 4.54 2.08 -4.38
N THR A 75 3.38 2.47 -4.92
CA THR A 75 2.87 1.96 -6.19
C THR A 75 3.33 2.75 -7.41
N THR A 76 4.07 3.85 -7.23
CA THR A 76 4.63 4.68 -8.33
C THR A 76 5.87 4.05 -8.96
N GLY A 77 6.73 3.46 -8.14
CA GLY A 77 7.82 2.58 -8.55
C GLY A 77 7.80 1.40 -7.59
N PRO A 78 7.49 0.16 -8.02
CA PRO A 78 7.16 -0.98 -7.16
C PRO A 78 8.18 -1.21 -6.05
N ALA A 79 7.98 -0.55 -4.91
CA ALA A 79 8.88 -0.54 -3.78
C ALA A 79 8.10 -0.97 -2.54
N TYR A 80 8.71 -1.86 -1.76
CA TYR A 80 8.01 -2.55 -0.68
C TYR A 80 8.87 -2.52 0.58
N ALA A 81 8.26 -2.22 1.72
CA ALA A 81 8.84 -2.45 3.03
C ALA A 81 7.92 -3.30 3.86
N CYS A 82 8.48 -4.28 4.56
CA CYS A 82 7.75 -5.06 5.54
C CYS A 82 8.66 -5.44 6.69
N SER A 83 8.19 -5.29 7.93
CA SER A 83 8.96 -5.65 9.13
C SER A 83 9.01 -7.16 9.41
N CYS A 84 8.56 -8.01 8.49
CA CYS A 84 8.59 -9.46 8.65
C CYS A 84 9.97 -10.06 8.28
N PRO A 85 10.39 -11.20 8.87
CA PRO A 85 11.71 -11.78 8.64
C PRO A 85 11.86 -12.51 7.28
N SER A 86 10.94 -12.27 6.33
CA SER A 86 10.94 -12.93 5.03
C SER A 86 12.11 -12.45 4.18
N ARG A 87 12.83 -13.38 3.54
CA ARG A 87 13.84 -13.08 2.51
C ARG A 87 13.28 -12.98 1.09
N LYS A 88 11.97 -13.19 0.92
CA LYS A 88 11.28 -13.07 -0.37
C LYS A 88 10.74 -11.66 -0.57
N PHE A 89 10.94 -11.12 -1.76
CA PHE A 89 10.56 -9.76 -2.12
C PHE A 89 9.85 -9.74 -3.49
N PRO A 90 8.59 -9.26 -3.57
CA PRO A 90 7.71 -8.88 -2.46
C PRO A 90 7.38 -10.05 -1.52
N CYS A 91 7.27 -9.77 -0.22
CA CYS A 91 6.82 -10.78 0.75
C CYS A 91 5.30 -10.98 0.68
N LYS A 92 4.79 -12.04 1.32
CA LYS A 92 3.34 -12.31 1.38
C LYS A 92 2.51 -11.15 1.96
N HIS A 93 3.07 -10.35 2.88
CA HIS A 93 2.35 -9.22 3.48
C HIS A 93 2.23 -8.05 2.49
N ALA A 94 3.29 -7.72 1.75
CA ALA A 94 3.24 -6.71 0.70
C ALA A 94 2.23 -7.10 -0.40
N LEU A 95 2.25 -8.37 -0.83
CA LEU A 95 1.25 -8.91 -1.76
C LEU A 95 -0.16 -8.84 -1.16
N GLY A 96 -0.34 -9.24 0.10
CA GLY A 96 -1.64 -9.19 0.78
C GLY A 96 -2.22 -7.79 0.89
N LEU A 97 -1.38 -6.80 1.24
CA LEU A 97 -1.78 -5.40 1.35
C LEU A 97 -2.26 -4.85 0.01
N LEU A 98 -1.50 -5.12 -1.05
CA LEU A 98 -1.86 -4.72 -2.40
C LEU A 98 -3.10 -5.45 -2.92
N LEU A 99 -3.29 -6.73 -2.60
CA LEU A 99 -4.48 -7.48 -2.97
C LEU A 99 -5.73 -6.97 -2.26
N LEU A 100 -5.62 -6.64 -0.97
CA LEU A 100 -6.68 -5.96 -0.25
C LEU A 100 -6.96 -4.61 -0.92
N ARG A 101 -5.90 -3.85 -1.20
CA ARG A 101 -6.04 -2.56 -1.86
C ARG A 101 -6.64 -2.71 -3.23
N ALA A 102 -6.41 -3.78 -3.97
CA ALA A 102 -6.94 -4.08 -5.31
C ALA A 102 -8.38 -4.64 -5.33
N SER A 103 -8.85 -5.20 -4.21
CA SER A 103 -10.15 -5.89 -4.14
C SER A 103 -11.21 -5.16 -3.31
N ASP A 104 -10.82 -4.29 -2.38
CA ASP A 104 -11.73 -3.53 -1.51
C ASP A 104 -11.33 -2.05 -1.42
N ASP A 105 -12.12 -1.16 -2.02
CA ASP A 105 -11.89 0.29 -1.95
C ASP A 105 -12.16 0.86 -0.56
N GLY A 106 -13.07 0.25 0.20
CA GLY A 106 -13.48 0.71 1.53
C GLY A 106 -12.47 0.35 2.63
N ALA A 107 -11.57 -0.61 2.35
CA ALA A 107 -10.55 -1.05 3.30
C ALA A 107 -9.45 -0.02 3.55
N PHE A 108 -9.31 1.01 2.69
CA PHE A 108 -8.29 2.04 2.81
C PHE A 108 -8.92 3.42 2.80
N ARG A 109 -8.65 4.20 3.85
CA ARG A 109 -9.04 5.60 3.91
C ARG A 109 -7.86 6.48 3.49
N PRO A 110 -8.10 7.53 2.68
CA PRO A 110 -7.13 8.59 2.48
C PRO A 110 -6.69 9.14 3.84
N ALA A 111 -5.39 9.17 4.09
CA ALA A 111 -4.81 9.66 5.33
C ALA A 111 -3.36 10.11 5.09
N GLU A 112 -2.81 10.90 6.01
CA GLU A 112 -1.37 11.10 6.07
C GLU A 112 -0.69 9.77 6.46
N PRO A 113 0.51 9.47 5.94
CA PRO A 113 1.26 8.29 6.35
C PRO A 113 1.50 8.30 7.86
N ALA A 114 1.34 7.16 8.51
CA ALA A 114 1.77 7.04 9.91
C ALA A 114 3.29 7.24 10.01
N ASP A 115 3.82 7.71 11.16
CA ASP A 115 5.26 8.03 11.33
C ASP A 115 6.21 6.93 10.82
N TRP A 116 5.85 5.66 11.02
CA TRP A 116 6.65 4.51 10.58
C TRP A 116 6.56 4.22 9.07
N ALA A 117 5.50 4.68 8.42
CA ALA A 117 5.34 4.63 6.97
C ALA A 117 6.02 5.84 6.33
N GLU A 118 5.79 7.04 6.88
CA GLU A 118 6.44 8.29 6.46
C GLU A 118 7.96 8.16 6.47
N GLY A 119 8.53 7.67 7.57
CA GLY A 119 9.99 7.49 7.68
C GLY A 119 10.59 6.53 6.65
N TRP A 120 9.80 5.64 6.03
CA TRP A 120 10.25 4.83 4.91
C TRP A 120 10.01 5.51 3.56
N LEU A 121 8.89 6.21 3.39
CA LEU A 121 8.54 6.91 2.15
C LEU A 121 9.43 8.15 1.89
N ALA A 122 9.99 8.75 2.94
CA ALA A 122 10.85 9.92 2.85
C ALA A 122 12.32 9.61 2.50
N GLY A 123 12.71 8.34 2.39
CA GLY A 123 14.08 7.89 2.12
C GLY A 123 14.26 7.30 0.73
#